data_AF-A0A3L7SKN5-F1
#
_entry.id   AF-A0A3L7SKN5-F1
#
_cell.length_a   1.000
_cell.length_b   1.000
_cell.length_c   1.000
_cell.angle_alpha   90.00
_cell.angle_beta   90.00
_cell.angle_gamma   90.00
#
_symmetry.space_group_name_H-M   'P 1'
#
loop_
_entity.id
_entity.type
_entity.pdbx_description
1 polymer ?
#
loop_
_entity_poly.entity_id
_entity_poly.type
_entity_poly.pdbx_seq_one_letter_code
_entity_poly.pdbx_strand_id
1 'polypeptide(L)'
;MQGNMPPRPKTSRPPRRLTPPRSATAARADRAILVEIDNRQKTFAVDGRWLRGIVRQAVVAIGSRHAEIGLAIVDDAGIAALHDLWMGLPDPTDVITFDLSSPGGDGLHGDIAVSAETAHRVARTLGWQPRYELAYYVVHGLLHLAGEDDLDPTARRMMRVRERAVMAAIGLPAPPRRRRPSPTTRGGR
;
A
#
# COMPACT_ATOMS: atom_id res chain seq x y z
N MET A 1 59.56 -12.70 -35.19
CA MET A 1 59.07 -12.40 -33.83
C MET A 1 58.06 -11.28 -33.91
N GLN A 2 56.78 -11.59 -33.73
CA GLN A 2 55.59 -10.72 -33.60
C GLN A 2 54.43 -11.74 -33.58
N GLY A 3 53.83 -12.09 -32.45
CA GLY A 3 53.05 -11.22 -31.58
C GLY A 3 51.59 -11.66 -31.67
N ASN A 4 51.30 -12.90 -31.25
CA ASN A 4 49.94 -13.45 -31.19
C ASN A 4 49.23 -12.88 -29.96
N MET A 5 48.20 -12.07 -30.17
CA MET A 5 47.33 -11.58 -29.09
C MET A 5 45.90 -11.44 -29.60
N PRO A 6 44.93 -12.23 -29.11
CA PRO A 6 43.52 -11.99 -29.37
C PRO A 6 42.94 -11.08 -28.26
N PRO A 7 42.09 -10.10 -28.58
CA PRO A 7 41.24 -9.50 -27.57
C PRO A 7 39.73 -9.74 -27.81
N ARG A 8 39.18 -10.49 -26.85
CA ARG A 8 37.92 -10.33 -26.09
C ARG A 8 36.54 -10.41 -26.76
N PRO A 9 35.59 -11.14 -26.14
CA PRO A 9 34.17 -11.07 -26.44
C PRO A 9 33.43 -10.01 -25.59
N LYS A 10 32.16 -9.79 -25.95
CA LYS A 10 31.02 -9.23 -25.17
C LYS A 10 30.64 -7.77 -25.47
N THR A 11 29.54 -7.60 -26.20
CA THR A 11 28.59 -6.50 -25.94
C THR A 11 27.21 -7.12 -25.67
N SER A 12 26.96 -7.42 -24.41
CA SER A 12 25.63 -7.69 -23.86
C SER A 12 24.79 -6.41 -23.95
N ARG A 13 23.70 -6.45 -24.71
CA ARG A 13 22.69 -5.38 -24.81
C ARG A 13 22.11 -5.13 -23.41
N PRO A 14 22.06 -3.88 -22.90
CA PRO A 14 21.36 -3.62 -21.65
C PRO A 14 19.85 -3.83 -21.84
N PRO A 15 19.10 -4.30 -20.82
CA PRO A 15 17.66 -4.42 -20.93
C PRO A 15 17.02 -3.04 -21.12
N ARG A 16 16.07 -2.96 -22.07
CA ARG A 16 15.24 -1.79 -22.33
C ARG A 16 14.57 -1.36 -21.02
N ARG A 17 14.90 -0.16 -20.54
CA ARG A 17 14.06 0.57 -19.58
C ARG A 17 12.67 0.69 -20.24
N LEU A 18 11.64 0.11 -19.64
CA LEU A 18 10.27 0.40 -20.02
C LEU A 18 9.98 1.84 -19.57
N THR A 19 9.96 2.76 -20.51
CA THR A 19 9.25 4.04 -20.36
C THR A 19 7.89 3.90 -21.05
N PRO A 20 6.77 4.19 -20.38
CA PRO A 20 5.50 4.34 -21.07
C PRO A 20 5.46 5.67 -21.85
N PRO A 21 4.65 5.76 -22.93
CA PRO A 21 4.66 6.91 -23.83
C PRO A 21 4.00 8.15 -23.19
N ARG A 22 4.69 9.30 -23.27
CA ARG A 22 4.07 10.62 -23.09
C ARG A 22 3.28 10.96 -24.36
N SER A 23 2.05 11.47 -24.16
CA SER A 23 1.30 12.42 -25.00
C SER A 23 -0.07 11.93 -25.50
N ALA A 24 -1.11 12.26 -24.73
CA ALA A 24 -2.45 12.70 -25.16
C ALA A 24 -3.30 12.81 -23.88
N THR A 25 -3.43 13.96 -23.22
CA THR A 25 -4.58 14.85 -23.39
C THR A 25 -4.36 16.04 -22.44
N ALA A 26 -3.92 17.19 -22.96
CA ALA A 26 -3.67 18.40 -22.18
C ALA A 26 -4.95 19.14 -21.73
N ALA A 27 -6.09 18.45 -21.59
CA ALA A 27 -7.39 19.03 -21.25
C ALA A 27 -8.15 18.29 -20.12
N ARG A 28 -7.49 17.35 -19.41
CA ARG A 28 -8.06 16.60 -18.26
C ARG A 28 -7.26 16.79 -16.97
N ALA A 29 -6.33 17.73 -16.95
CA ALA A 29 -5.18 17.76 -16.06
C ALA A 29 -5.47 18.15 -14.59
N ASP A 30 -6.66 18.63 -14.23
CA ASP A 30 -6.91 19.20 -12.88
C ASP A 30 -7.33 18.18 -11.79
N ARG A 31 -7.53 16.90 -12.14
CA ARG A 31 -7.90 15.83 -11.17
C ARG A 31 -7.43 14.44 -11.62
N ALA A 32 -6.13 14.26 -11.84
CA ALA A 32 -5.58 12.99 -12.27
C ALA A 32 -5.31 12.07 -11.07
N ILE A 33 -6.21 11.13 -10.79
CA ILE A 33 -5.98 10.03 -9.85
C ILE A 33 -5.81 8.73 -10.63
N LEU A 34 -4.58 8.25 -10.72
CA LEU A 34 -4.18 6.99 -11.34
C LEU A 34 -4.01 5.91 -10.26
N VAL A 35 -4.59 4.74 -10.51
CA VAL A 35 -4.56 3.62 -9.57
C VAL A 35 -4.33 2.32 -10.33
N GLU A 36 -3.14 1.77 -10.16
CA GLU A 36 -2.76 0.46 -10.67
C GLU A 36 -2.92 -0.56 -9.55
N ILE A 37 -3.56 -1.68 -9.84
CA ILE A 37 -3.79 -2.75 -8.86
C ILE A 37 -3.19 -4.03 -9.42
N ASP A 38 -2.25 -4.60 -8.68
CA ASP A 38 -1.62 -5.87 -8.96
C ASP A 38 -1.99 -6.87 -7.86
N ASN A 39 -2.87 -7.82 -8.18
CA ASN A 39 -3.28 -8.87 -7.25
C ASN A 39 -2.42 -10.12 -7.46
N ARG A 40 -1.47 -10.35 -6.55
CA ARG A 40 -0.49 -11.44 -6.65
C ARG A 40 -0.88 -12.69 -5.86
N GLN A 41 -1.77 -12.56 -4.89
CA GLN A 41 -2.33 -13.71 -4.16
C GLN A 41 -3.43 -14.40 -4.97
N LYS A 42 -3.69 -15.67 -4.64
CA LYS A 42 -4.69 -16.51 -5.34
C LYS A 42 -5.75 -17.11 -4.42
N THR A 43 -5.60 -16.92 -3.11
CA THR A 43 -6.43 -17.56 -2.07
C THR A 43 -7.80 -16.91 -1.94
N PHE A 44 -7.86 -15.58 -2.01
CA PHE A 44 -9.05 -14.80 -1.71
C PHE A 44 -9.51 -13.97 -2.90
N ALA A 45 -10.82 -13.99 -3.16
CA ALA A 45 -11.41 -13.15 -4.20
C ALA A 45 -11.33 -11.67 -3.81
N VAL A 46 -10.79 -10.84 -4.70
CA VAL A 46 -10.73 -9.39 -4.54
C VAL A 46 -11.35 -8.71 -5.76
N ASP A 47 -12.37 -7.89 -5.52
CA ASP A 47 -12.95 -7.06 -6.57
C ASP A 47 -12.07 -5.82 -6.80
N GLY A 48 -11.17 -5.92 -7.78
CA GLY A 48 -10.28 -4.83 -8.16
C GLY A 48 -11.00 -3.62 -8.76
N ARG A 49 -12.22 -3.76 -9.29
CA ARG A 49 -13.00 -2.62 -9.78
C ARG A 49 -13.53 -1.82 -8.60
N TRP A 50 -14.15 -2.50 -7.63
CA TRP A 50 -14.62 -1.88 -6.40
C TRP A 50 -13.48 -1.23 -5.63
N LEU A 51 -12.37 -1.96 -5.41
CA LEU A 51 -11.23 -1.45 -4.64
C LEU A 51 -10.59 -0.22 -5.30
N ARG A 52 -10.49 -0.20 -6.63
CA ARG A 52 -10.03 0.99 -7.37
C ARG A 52 -10.95 2.18 -7.17
N GLY A 53 -12.27 1.96 -7.13
CA GLY A 53 -13.24 2.99 -6.82
C GLY A 53 -13.08 3.53 -5.39
N ILE A 54 -12.78 2.65 -4.43
CA ILE A 54 -12.50 3.01 -3.04
C ILE A 54 -11.23 3.86 -2.94
N VAL A 55 -10.12 3.42 -3.53
CA VAL A 55 -8.85 4.20 -3.53
C VAL A 55 -9.08 5.61 -4.06
N ARG A 56 -9.77 5.73 -5.20
CA ARG A 56 -10.07 7.04 -5.80
C ARG A 56 -10.88 7.95 -4.89
N GLN A 57 -11.93 7.42 -4.28
CA GLN A 57 -12.76 8.19 -3.35
C GLN A 57 -11.98 8.56 -2.09
N ALA A 58 -11.12 7.67 -1.59
CA ALA A 58 -10.31 7.92 -0.41
C ALA A 58 -9.26 9.02 -0.64
N VAL A 59 -8.57 9.01 -1.79
CA VAL A 59 -7.63 10.08 -2.19
C VAL A 59 -8.33 11.44 -2.19
N VAL A 60 -9.54 11.52 -2.76
CA VAL A 60 -10.34 12.77 -2.74
C VAL A 60 -10.74 13.16 -1.32
N ALA A 61 -11.17 12.21 -0.49
CA ALA A 61 -11.57 12.45 0.90
C ALA A 61 -10.39 12.88 1.79
N ILE A 62 -9.17 12.45 1.48
CA ILE A 62 -7.93 12.88 2.14
C ILE A 62 -7.61 14.33 1.79
N GLY A 63 -8.09 14.82 0.63
CA GLY A 63 -7.93 16.21 0.18
C GLY A 63 -7.01 16.35 -1.04
N SER A 64 -6.52 15.24 -1.60
CA SER A 64 -5.66 15.29 -2.78
C SER A 64 -6.48 15.23 -4.08
N ARG A 65 -6.02 15.99 -5.08
CA ARG A 65 -6.57 16.00 -6.45
C ARG A 65 -5.72 15.23 -7.46
N HIS A 66 -4.47 14.96 -7.08
CA HIS A 66 -3.48 14.27 -7.90
C HIS A 66 -2.95 13.08 -7.13
N ALA A 67 -2.96 11.90 -7.74
CA ALA A 67 -2.30 10.76 -7.14
C ALA A 67 -1.90 9.72 -8.18
N GLU A 68 -0.77 9.07 -7.95
CA GLU A 68 -0.31 7.89 -8.65
C GLU A 68 -0.05 6.79 -7.61
N ILE A 69 -1.00 5.86 -7.52
CA ILE A 69 -0.99 4.81 -6.49
C ILE A 69 -0.80 3.45 -7.16
N GLY A 70 0.31 2.78 -6.82
CA GLY A 70 0.46 1.35 -7.03
C GLY A 70 -0.09 0.58 -5.83
N LEU A 71 -0.97 -0.39 -6.06
CA LEU A 71 -1.54 -1.22 -5.01
C LEU A 71 -1.25 -2.69 -5.28
N ALA A 72 -0.36 -3.27 -4.49
CA ALA A 72 -0.07 -4.70 -4.50
C ALA A 72 -0.92 -5.42 -3.44
N ILE A 73 -1.69 -6.43 -3.86
CA ILE A 73 -2.40 -7.32 -2.94
C ILE A 73 -1.64 -8.65 -2.91
N VAL A 74 -1.16 -9.01 -1.73
CA VAL A 74 -0.29 -10.17 -1.52
C VAL A 74 -0.85 -11.11 -0.46
N ASP A 75 -0.22 -12.27 -0.31
CA ASP A 75 -0.45 -13.21 0.77
C ASP A 75 0.47 -12.90 1.97
N ASP A 76 0.33 -13.66 3.07
CA ASP A 76 1.16 -13.43 4.25
C ASP A 76 2.64 -13.72 3.98
N ALA A 77 2.96 -14.70 3.13
CA ALA A 77 4.33 -14.97 2.72
C ALA A 77 4.94 -13.80 1.94
N GLY A 78 4.18 -13.22 1.00
CA GLY A 78 4.60 -12.08 0.20
C GLY A 78 4.79 -10.81 1.02
N ILE A 79 3.87 -10.50 1.95
CA ILE A 79 4.03 -9.32 2.82
C ILE A 79 5.17 -9.51 3.82
N ALA A 80 5.38 -10.72 4.36
CA ALA A 80 6.49 -11.02 5.25
C ALA A 80 7.84 -10.86 4.54
N ALA A 81 7.96 -11.31 3.29
CA ALA A 81 9.16 -11.11 2.49
C ALA A 81 9.46 -9.62 2.25
N LEU A 82 8.43 -8.81 2.02
CA LEU A 82 8.58 -7.35 1.91
C LEU A 82 8.96 -6.70 3.26
N HIS A 83 8.36 -7.17 4.35
CA HIS A 83 8.61 -6.67 5.69
C HIS A 83 10.06 -6.94 6.12
N ASP A 84 10.57 -8.15 5.84
CA ASP A 84 11.96 -8.51 6.11
C ASP A 84 12.93 -7.70 5.25
N LEU A 85 12.64 -7.60 3.94
CA LEU A 85 13.50 -6.89 3.00
C LEU A 85 13.68 -5.41 3.34
N TRP A 86 12.61 -4.74 3.76
CA TRP A 86 12.61 -3.27 3.95
C TRP A 86 12.71 -2.83 5.41
N MET A 87 12.27 -3.66 6.36
CA MET A 87 12.26 -3.33 7.80
C MET A 87 13.04 -4.32 8.67
N GLY A 88 13.57 -5.41 8.11
CA GLY A 88 14.30 -6.43 8.86
C GLY A 88 13.42 -7.22 9.85
N LEU A 89 12.11 -7.30 9.57
CA LEU A 89 11.13 -7.97 10.42
C LEU A 89 10.51 -9.16 9.66
N PRO A 90 10.72 -10.40 10.12
CA PRO A 90 10.37 -11.60 9.36
C PRO A 90 8.88 -11.96 9.42
N ASP A 91 8.12 -11.36 10.33
CA ASP A 91 6.71 -11.66 10.54
C ASP A 91 5.82 -10.91 9.53
N PRO A 92 4.68 -11.47 9.11
CA PRO A 92 3.74 -10.76 8.25
C PRO A 92 3.15 -9.52 8.96
N THR A 93 2.92 -8.47 8.19
CA THR A 93 2.19 -7.26 8.60
C THR A 93 0.92 -7.08 7.76
N ASP A 94 0.03 -6.18 8.15
CA ASP A 94 -1.20 -5.89 7.40
C ASP A 94 -0.94 -5.01 6.16
N VAL A 95 -0.11 -3.98 6.30
CA VAL A 95 0.21 -3.04 5.23
C VAL A 95 1.66 -2.53 5.31
N ILE A 96 2.25 -2.30 4.14
CA ILE A 96 3.52 -1.58 3.97
C ILE A 96 3.30 -0.49 2.93
N THR A 97 3.80 0.72 3.22
CA THR A 97 3.65 1.89 2.36
C THR A 97 5.03 2.40 1.95
N PHE A 98 5.22 2.63 0.65
CA PHE A 98 6.41 3.21 0.06
C PHE A 98 6.05 4.59 -0.50
N ASP A 99 6.48 5.64 0.20
CA ASP A 99 6.30 7.01 -0.27
C ASP A 99 7.31 7.33 -1.38
N LEU A 100 6.78 7.65 -2.56
CA LEU A 100 7.53 8.07 -3.74
C LEU A 100 7.29 9.54 -4.07
N SER A 101 6.62 10.28 -3.18
CA SER A 101 6.32 11.69 -3.35
C SER A 101 7.61 12.50 -3.32
N SER A 102 7.72 13.46 -4.24
CA SER A 102 8.82 14.42 -4.22
C SER A 102 8.57 15.47 -3.15
N PRO A 103 9.59 15.88 -2.36
CA PRO A 103 9.43 16.99 -1.42
C PRO A 103 8.94 18.25 -2.13
N GLY A 104 7.80 18.80 -1.69
CA GLY A 104 7.14 19.95 -2.32
C GLY A 104 6.44 19.65 -3.64
N GLY A 105 6.31 18.37 -4.02
CA GLY A 105 5.52 17.94 -5.17
C GLY A 105 4.02 17.91 -4.84
N ASP A 106 3.20 18.08 -5.87
CA ASP A 106 1.75 18.03 -5.74
C ASP A 106 1.24 16.58 -5.81
N GLY A 107 0.39 16.21 -4.86
CA GLY A 107 -0.34 14.94 -4.87
C GLY A 107 0.30 13.80 -4.07
N LEU A 108 -0.33 12.62 -4.14
CA LEU A 108 0.10 11.40 -3.44
C LEU A 108 0.73 10.44 -4.43
N HIS A 109 2.01 10.10 -4.26
CA HIS A 109 2.71 9.19 -5.17
C HIS A 109 3.35 8.08 -4.34
N GLY A 110 2.98 6.84 -4.59
CA GLY A 110 3.53 5.74 -3.81
C GLY A 110 2.95 4.38 -4.11
N ASP A 111 3.64 3.38 -3.57
CA ASP A 111 3.23 1.99 -3.63
C ASP A 111 2.73 1.53 -2.25
N ILE A 112 1.60 0.82 -2.24
CA ILE A 112 1.01 0.24 -1.04
C ILE A 112 0.93 -1.26 -1.25
N ALA A 113 1.48 -2.04 -0.33
CA ALA A 113 1.32 -3.49 -0.29
C ALA A 113 0.42 -3.88 0.87
N VAL A 114 -0.64 -4.65 0.61
CA VAL A 114 -1.59 -5.12 1.63
C VAL A 114 -1.72 -6.63 1.61
N SER A 115 -1.79 -7.26 2.80
CA SER A 115 -2.06 -8.70 2.90
C SER A 115 -3.56 -9.00 2.91
N ALA A 116 -4.02 -9.75 1.91
CA ALA A 116 -5.40 -10.24 1.88
C ALA A 116 -5.66 -11.29 2.97
N GLU A 117 -4.68 -12.13 3.30
CA GLU A 117 -4.85 -13.20 4.29
C GLU A 117 -4.93 -12.63 5.70
N THR A 118 -4.11 -11.64 6.02
CA THR A 118 -4.19 -10.90 7.27
C THR A 118 -5.55 -10.21 7.40
N ALA A 119 -6.05 -9.56 6.34
CA ALA A 119 -7.38 -8.95 6.35
C ALA A 119 -8.49 -9.98 6.62
N HIS A 120 -8.42 -11.18 6.02
CA HIS A 120 -9.39 -12.25 6.26
C HIS A 120 -9.32 -12.79 7.69
N ARG A 121 -8.11 -13.01 8.22
CA ARG A 121 -7.90 -13.48 9.59
C ARG A 121 -8.47 -12.48 10.60
N VAL A 122 -8.13 -11.21 10.48
CA VAL A 122 -8.60 -10.14 11.37
C VAL A 122 -10.11 -9.96 11.27
N ALA A 123 -10.65 -9.90 10.05
CA ALA A 123 -12.08 -9.75 9.82
C ALA A 123 -12.88 -10.89 10.46
N ARG A 124 -12.40 -12.14 10.35
CA ARG A 124 -13.03 -13.31 10.99
C ARG A 124 -13.06 -13.18 12.51
N THR A 125 -11.96 -12.76 13.13
CA THR A 125 -11.88 -12.57 14.60
C THR A 125 -12.81 -11.47 15.08
N LEU A 126 -13.03 -10.43 14.26
CA LEU A 126 -13.84 -9.26 14.61
C LEU A 126 -15.30 -9.36 14.17
N GLY A 127 -15.72 -10.43 13.50
CA GLY A 127 -17.07 -10.56 12.94
C GLY A 127 -17.36 -9.52 11.84
N TRP A 128 -16.34 -9.17 11.07
CA TRP A 128 -16.31 -8.11 10.08
C TRP A 128 -16.13 -8.66 8.66
N GLN A 129 -16.37 -7.86 7.62
CA GLN A 129 -16.20 -8.32 6.24
C GLN A 129 -14.74 -8.12 5.77
N PRO A 130 -14.07 -9.15 5.25
CA PRO A 130 -12.67 -9.04 4.80
C PRO A 130 -12.41 -7.92 3.80
N ARG A 131 -13.35 -7.67 2.88
CA ARG A 131 -13.23 -6.57 1.90
C ARG A 131 -13.13 -5.19 2.55
N TYR A 132 -13.83 -4.98 3.67
CA TYR A 132 -13.81 -3.70 4.39
C TYR A 132 -12.51 -3.58 5.22
N GLU A 133 -11.99 -4.70 5.73
CA GLU A 133 -10.69 -4.73 6.40
C GLU A 133 -9.56 -4.42 5.42
N LEU A 134 -9.60 -5.02 4.22
CA LEU A 134 -8.65 -4.73 3.15
C LEU A 134 -8.71 -3.26 2.72
N ALA A 135 -9.91 -2.71 2.56
CA ALA A 135 -10.10 -1.28 2.27
C ALA A 135 -9.57 -0.39 3.40
N TYR A 136 -9.73 -0.81 4.65
CA TYR A 136 -9.16 -0.10 5.79
C TYR A 136 -7.63 -0.06 5.74
N TYR A 137 -6.95 -1.15 5.36
CA TYR A 137 -5.49 -1.17 5.18
C TYR A 137 -5.03 -0.23 4.07
N VAL A 138 -5.78 -0.18 2.97
CA VAL A 138 -5.52 0.76 1.88
C VAL A 138 -5.68 2.21 2.35
N VAL A 139 -6.74 2.53 3.10
CA VAL A 139 -6.95 3.88 3.66
C VAL A 139 -5.83 4.24 4.63
N HIS A 140 -5.39 3.30 5.47
CA HIS A 140 -4.26 3.49 6.38
C HIS A 140 -2.98 3.83 5.60
N GLY A 141 -2.65 3.05 4.55
CA GLY A 141 -1.49 3.34 3.70
C GLY A 141 -1.59 4.69 2.97
N LEU A 142 -2.77 5.07 2.48
CA LEU A 142 -2.97 6.38 1.84
C LEU A 142 -2.78 7.55 2.81
N LEU A 143 -3.13 7.39 4.08
CA LEU A 143 -2.90 8.41 5.11
C LEU A 143 -1.41 8.55 5.43
N HIS A 144 -0.64 7.45 5.45
CA HIS A 144 0.82 7.51 5.52
C HIS A 144 1.42 8.28 4.34
N LEU A 145 0.95 8.04 3.11
CA LEU A 145 1.37 8.84 1.94
C LEU A 145 1.00 10.32 2.06
N ALA A 146 -0.04 10.65 2.83
CA ALA A 146 -0.43 12.03 3.11
C ALA A 146 0.39 12.67 4.24
N GLY A 147 1.39 11.96 4.78
CA GLY A 147 2.25 12.44 5.87
C GLY A 147 1.65 12.28 7.26
N GLU A 148 0.55 11.55 7.43
CA GLU A 148 0.01 11.19 8.74
C GLU A 148 0.70 9.93 9.27
N ASP A 149 1.35 10.00 10.43
CA ASP A 149 1.97 8.84 11.08
C ASP A 149 1.18 8.34 12.30
N ASP A 150 1.55 7.15 12.77
CA ASP A 150 1.00 6.54 13.98
C ASP A 150 2.05 5.99 14.95
N LEU A 151 3.24 6.60 14.96
CA LEU A 151 4.39 6.13 15.73
C LEU A 151 4.17 6.30 17.23
N ASP A 152 3.62 7.45 17.65
CA ASP A 152 3.31 7.74 19.04
C ASP A 152 1.80 7.62 19.37
N PRO A 153 1.42 7.50 20.66
CA PRO A 153 0.01 7.33 21.06
C PRO A 153 -0.94 8.46 20.62
N THR A 154 -0.44 9.70 20.57
CA THR A 154 -1.19 10.90 20.16
C THR A 154 -1.37 10.91 18.66
N ALA A 155 -0.29 10.78 17.88
CA ALA A 155 -0.35 10.67 16.42
C ALA A 155 -1.29 9.55 15.98
N ARG A 156 -1.12 8.35 16.56
CA ARG A 156 -2.01 7.21 16.34
C ARG A 156 -3.48 7.48 16.69
N ARG A 157 -3.76 8.29 17.71
CA ARG A 157 -5.14 8.67 18.05
C ARG A 157 -5.71 9.62 17.00
N MET A 158 -4.93 10.56 16.50
CA MET A 158 -5.32 11.49 15.45
C MET A 158 -5.55 10.76 14.13
N MET A 159 -4.61 9.91 13.71
CA MET A 159 -4.73 9.09 12.51
C MET A 159 -5.97 8.18 12.57
N ARG A 160 -6.29 7.55 13.72
CA ARG A 160 -7.54 6.78 13.88
C ARG A 160 -8.83 7.59 13.77
N VAL A 161 -8.79 8.89 14.04
CA VAL A 161 -9.95 9.77 13.78
C VAL A 161 -10.07 10.01 12.28
N ARG A 162 -8.94 10.25 11.61
CA ARG A 162 -8.85 10.47 10.17
C ARG A 162 -9.25 9.24 9.36
N GLU A 163 -8.76 8.06 9.72
CA GLU A 163 -9.19 6.78 9.15
C GLU A 163 -10.70 6.61 9.18
N ARG A 164 -11.34 6.85 10.34
CA ARG A 164 -12.80 6.74 10.47
C ARG A 164 -13.53 7.78 9.64
N ALA A 165 -13.02 9.01 9.58
CA ALA A 165 -13.59 10.07 8.75
C ALA A 165 -13.50 9.73 7.26
N VAL A 166 -12.35 9.24 6.79
CA VAL A 166 -12.16 8.82 5.38
C VAL A 166 -13.06 7.63 5.05
N MET A 167 -13.07 6.58 5.88
CA MET A 167 -13.94 5.40 5.69
C MET A 167 -15.42 5.81 5.58
N ALA A 168 -15.88 6.71 6.45
CA ALA A 168 -17.25 7.22 6.40
C ALA A 168 -17.52 8.03 5.11
N ALA A 169 -16.58 8.88 4.69
CA ALA A 169 -16.71 9.70 3.48
C ALA A 169 -16.84 8.87 2.19
N ILE A 170 -16.21 7.68 2.16
CA ILE A 170 -16.29 6.74 1.03
C ILE A 170 -17.44 5.72 1.17
N GLY A 171 -18.34 5.91 2.13
CA GLY A 171 -19.51 5.06 2.33
C GLY A 171 -19.21 3.68 2.94
N LEU A 172 -18.07 3.52 3.60
CA LEU A 172 -17.69 2.28 4.29
C LEU A 172 -17.93 2.37 5.80
N PRO A 173 -18.23 1.25 6.47
CA PRO A 173 -18.38 1.24 7.92
C PRO A 173 -17.06 1.59 8.61
N ALA A 174 -17.17 2.20 9.80
CA ALA A 174 -16.00 2.50 10.63
C ALA A 174 -15.38 1.21 11.18
N PRO A 175 -14.04 1.04 11.14
CA PRO A 175 -13.37 -0.17 11.60
C PRO A 175 -13.77 -0.51 13.04
N PRO A 176 -13.95 -1.80 13.36
CA PRO A 176 -14.37 -2.23 14.68
C PRO A 176 -13.24 -1.96 15.68
N ARG A 177 -13.61 -1.74 16.95
CA ARG A 177 -12.62 -1.48 18.00
C ARG A 177 -11.73 -2.71 18.19
N ARG A 178 -10.47 -2.62 17.75
CA ARG A 178 -9.44 -3.61 18.08
C ARG A 178 -9.21 -3.60 19.59
N ARG A 179 -9.57 -4.69 20.28
CA ARG A 179 -9.20 -4.87 21.68
C ARG A 179 -7.68 -4.94 21.76
N ARG A 180 -7.05 -4.14 22.62
CA ARG A 180 -5.64 -4.34 22.96
C ARG A 180 -5.48 -5.79 23.45
N PRO A 181 -4.47 -6.54 23.01
CA PRO A 181 -4.09 -7.74 23.74
C PRO A 181 -3.80 -7.32 25.19
N SER A 182 -4.45 -7.97 26.14
CA SER A 182 -4.14 -7.79 27.56
C SER A 182 -2.64 -8.06 27.74
N PRO A 183 -1.91 -7.26 28.54
CA PRO A 183 -0.52 -7.59 28.84
C PRO A 183 -0.53 -9.01 29.43
N THR A 184 0.11 -9.94 28.72
CA THR A 184 0.21 -11.32 29.18
C THR A 184 1.00 -11.26 30.48
N THR A 185 0.33 -11.44 31.62
CA THR A 185 1.01 -11.69 32.89
C THR A 185 1.83 -12.95 32.69
N ARG A 186 3.12 -12.78 32.40
CA ARG A 186 4.09 -13.87 32.40
C ARG A 186 4.20 -14.31 33.86
N GLY A 187 3.39 -15.31 34.23
CA GLY A 187 3.42 -15.91 35.55
C GLY A 187 4.82 -16.41 35.83
N GLY A 188 5.47 -15.80 36.82
CA GLY A 188 6.69 -16.31 37.41
C GLY A 188 6.43 -17.71 37.97
N ARG A 189 7.31 -18.64 37.62
CA ARG A 189 7.55 -19.84 38.41
C ARG A 189 8.78 -19.60 39.27
#